data_AF-A0A7S2ZPH5-F1
#
_entry.id   AF-A0A7S2ZPH5-F1
#
_cell.length_a   1.000
_cell.length_b   1.000
_cell.length_c   1.000
_cell.angle_alpha   90.00
_cell.angle_beta   90.00
_cell.angle_gamma   90.00
#
_symmetry.space_group_name_H-M   'P 1'
#
loop_
_entity.id
_entity.type
_entity.pdbx_description
1 polymer ?
#
loop_
_entity_poly.entity_id
_entity_poly.type
_entity_poly.pdbx_seq_one_letter_code
_entity_poly.pdbx_strand_id
1 'polypeptide(L)'
;MSESKTDKLVPNAGNGGETEKYKWTQTLADLNVGIKFPVLPNKKSISCIIEESRVSVGVVGQDPILCGELFATVNADESFWQLDRDESTLELYLEKENKMEWWKSVVKGEPEIDTTKVEPENSKLSDLDGETRGMVEKMMFDQRQKASGLPTSDELQKEQMFEKFKSQHPEMDFSNVKFS
;
A
#
# COMPACT_ATOMS: atom_id res chain seq x y z
N MET A 1 -19.35 20.38 4.94
CA MET A 1 -19.03 19.24 5.81
C MET A 1 -17.54 19.28 6.04
N SER A 2 -17.11 19.48 7.28
CA SER A 2 -15.70 19.57 7.64
C SER A 2 -15.05 18.20 7.47
N GLU A 3 -14.24 18.03 6.44
CA GLU A 3 -13.26 16.95 6.41
C GLU A 3 -12.34 17.17 7.61
N SER A 4 -12.49 16.32 8.63
CA SER A 4 -11.52 16.20 9.69
C SER A 4 -10.20 15.83 9.02
N LYS A 5 -9.24 16.76 9.00
CA LYS A 5 -7.84 16.45 8.72
C LYS A 5 -7.39 15.46 9.78
N THR A 6 -7.53 14.18 9.50
CA THR A 6 -6.82 13.15 10.22
C THR A 6 -5.35 13.40 9.90
N ASP A 7 -4.56 13.82 10.89
CA ASP A 7 -3.12 14.03 10.72
C ASP A 7 -2.48 12.68 10.38
N LYS A 8 -2.33 12.43 9.08
CA LYS A 8 -1.67 11.23 8.57
C LYS A 8 -0.20 11.26 8.99
N LEU A 9 0.31 10.11 9.41
CA LEU A 9 1.68 9.96 9.87
C LEU A 9 2.65 10.10 8.70
N VAL A 10 3.83 10.67 8.94
CA VAL A 10 4.90 10.64 7.95
C VAL A 10 5.43 9.20 7.86
N PRO A 11 5.56 8.61 6.66
CA PRO A 11 6.13 7.27 6.52
C PRO A 11 7.54 7.17 7.13
N ASN A 12 7.87 5.99 7.66
CA ASN A 12 9.22 5.69 8.11
C ASN A 12 10.16 5.42 6.91
N ALA A 13 11.45 5.18 7.18
CA ALA A 13 12.45 4.93 6.13
C ALA A 13 12.17 3.71 5.23
N GLY A 14 11.30 2.80 5.66
CA GLY A 14 10.82 1.67 4.87
C GLY A 14 9.40 1.87 4.33
N ASN A 15 8.97 3.13 4.13
CA ASN A 15 7.68 3.51 3.55
C ASN A 15 6.43 3.01 4.30
N GLY A 16 6.60 2.50 5.51
CA GLY A 16 5.50 2.07 6.37
C GLY A 16 5.31 3.02 7.55
N GLY A 17 4.79 2.49 8.66
CA GLY A 17 4.46 3.27 9.85
C GLY A 17 4.93 2.61 11.14
N GLU A 18 4.69 3.31 12.24
CA GLU A 18 4.98 2.84 13.59
C GLU A 18 3.79 3.13 14.49
N THR A 19 3.37 2.11 15.23
CA THR A 19 2.34 2.21 16.27
C THR A 19 2.99 1.92 17.63
N GLU A 20 2.23 2.06 18.71
CA GLU A 20 2.70 1.66 20.04
C GLU A 20 2.98 0.16 20.16
N LYS A 21 2.40 -0.65 19.26
CA LYS A 21 2.42 -2.12 19.34
C LYS A 21 3.39 -2.77 18.36
N TYR A 22 3.58 -2.16 17.19
CA TYR A 22 4.36 -2.75 16.11
C TYR A 22 4.89 -1.69 15.14
N LYS A 23 5.92 -2.06 14.40
CA LYS A 23 6.44 -1.29 13.27
C LYS A 23 6.17 -2.05 11.99
N TRP A 24 5.99 -1.34 10.90
CA TRP A 24 5.87 -1.99 9.61
C TRP A 24 6.55 -1.18 8.52
N THR A 25 7.00 -1.89 7.50
CA THR A 25 7.58 -1.35 6.26
C THR A 25 6.87 -2.00 5.09
N GLN A 26 7.03 -1.44 3.90
CA GLN A 26 6.41 -1.99 2.71
C GLN A 26 7.20 -1.65 1.45
N THR A 27 7.05 -2.53 0.47
CA THR A 27 7.33 -2.27 -0.93
C THR A 27 6.01 -2.21 -1.70
N LEU A 28 6.04 -2.13 -3.03
CA LEU A 28 4.84 -2.36 -3.82
C LEU A 28 4.35 -3.81 -3.75
N ALA A 29 5.25 -4.78 -3.52
CA ALA A 29 4.95 -6.20 -3.54
C ALA A 29 4.50 -6.73 -2.17
N ASP A 30 4.97 -6.17 -1.07
CA ASP A 30 4.82 -6.79 0.24
C ASP A 30 4.77 -5.78 1.40
N LEU A 31 4.40 -6.29 2.59
CA LEU A 31 4.61 -5.64 3.88
C LEU A 31 5.46 -6.54 4.78
N ASN A 32 6.30 -5.92 5.59
CA ASN A 32 6.95 -6.55 6.73
C ASN A 32 6.50 -5.86 8.03
N VAL A 33 5.95 -6.63 8.97
CA VAL A 33 5.46 -6.14 10.26
C VAL A 33 6.30 -6.75 11.38
N GLY A 34 6.98 -5.90 12.14
CA GLY A 34 7.79 -6.28 13.29
C GLY A 34 7.10 -5.97 14.61
N ILE A 35 6.84 -7.01 15.40
CA ILE A 35 6.30 -6.92 16.77
C ILE A 35 7.42 -7.24 17.76
N LYS A 36 7.90 -6.24 18.48
CA LYS A 36 8.98 -6.41 19.45
C LYS A 36 8.46 -6.86 20.81
N PHE A 37 9.09 -7.87 21.40
CA PHE A 37 8.77 -8.36 22.73
C PHE A 37 9.89 -8.05 23.72
N PRO A 38 9.58 -7.67 24.98
CA PRO A 38 10.60 -7.57 26.03
C PRO A 38 11.27 -8.92 26.33
N VAL A 39 10.50 -10.00 26.22
CA VAL A 39 10.97 -11.38 26.31
C VAL A 39 10.29 -12.15 25.20
N LEU A 40 11.07 -12.69 24.27
CA LEU A 40 10.52 -13.36 23.10
C LEU A 40 9.71 -14.62 23.52
N PRO A 41 8.43 -14.71 23.15
CA PRO A 41 7.62 -15.89 23.42
C PRO A 41 8.16 -17.12 22.68
N ASN A 42 7.82 -18.31 23.19
CA ASN A 42 8.09 -19.54 22.47
C ASN A 42 7.24 -19.58 21.20
N LYS A 43 7.77 -20.13 20.11
CA LYS A 43 7.02 -20.38 18.87
C LYS A 43 5.65 -21.05 19.10
N LYS A 44 5.57 -21.99 20.06
CA LYS A 44 4.32 -22.70 20.39
C LYS A 44 3.26 -21.85 21.08
N SER A 45 3.65 -20.72 21.68
CA SER A 45 2.73 -19.78 22.32
C SER A 45 2.31 -18.63 21.40
N ILE A 46 2.76 -18.62 20.14
CA ILE A 46 2.29 -17.64 19.15
C ILE A 46 1.02 -18.16 18.48
N SER A 47 0.03 -17.28 18.37
CA SER A 47 -1.12 -17.45 17.49
C SER A 47 -0.95 -16.46 16.33
N CYS A 48 -0.81 -16.98 15.12
CA CYS A 48 -0.71 -16.18 13.90
C CYS A 48 -1.64 -16.80 12.85
N ILE A 49 -2.64 -16.02 12.45
CA ILE A 49 -3.62 -16.36 11.42
C ILE A 49 -3.51 -15.29 10.34
N ILE A 50 -3.24 -15.73 9.12
CA ILE A 50 -3.16 -14.89 7.94
C ILE A 50 -4.22 -15.42 6.98
N GLU A 51 -5.18 -14.57 6.64
CA GLU A 51 -6.22 -14.83 5.66
C GLU A 51 -6.11 -13.76 4.56
N GLU A 52 -6.72 -14.01 3.40
CA GLU A 52 -6.66 -13.12 2.24
C GLU A 52 -7.01 -11.67 2.57
N SER A 53 -7.96 -11.42 3.47
CA SER A 53 -8.43 -10.09 3.84
C SER A 53 -8.35 -9.78 5.34
N ARG A 54 -7.76 -10.66 6.15
CA ARG A 54 -7.72 -10.52 7.62
C ARG A 54 -6.42 -11.06 8.18
N VAL A 55 -6.04 -10.50 9.32
CA VAL A 55 -4.88 -10.95 10.07
C VAL A 55 -5.18 -10.96 11.57
N SER A 56 -4.62 -11.92 12.28
CA SER A 56 -4.59 -11.95 13.74
C SER A 56 -3.28 -12.53 14.23
N VAL A 57 -2.47 -11.71 14.92
CA VAL A 57 -1.17 -12.09 15.49
C VAL A 57 -1.11 -11.70 16.96
N GLY A 58 -0.69 -12.65 17.80
CA GLY A 58 -0.51 -12.43 19.23
C GLY A 58 0.00 -13.64 19.98
N VAL A 59 -0.09 -13.59 21.30
CA VAL A 59 0.28 -14.70 22.20
C VAL A 59 -0.99 -15.46 22.59
N VAL A 60 -0.96 -16.78 22.51
CA VAL A 60 -2.08 -17.66 22.88
C VAL A 60 -2.54 -17.34 24.32
N GLY A 61 -3.84 -17.09 24.49
CA GLY A 61 -4.45 -16.76 25.77
C GLY A 61 -4.35 -15.27 26.18
N GLN A 62 -3.81 -14.41 25.31
CA GLN A 62 -3.82 -12.96 25.47
C GLN A 62 -4.60 -12.30 24.33
N ASP A 63 -4.92 -11.02 24.48
CA ASP A 63 -5.49 -10.24 23.39
C ASP A 63 -4.50 -10.15 22.22
N PRO A 64 -4.96 -10.31 20.96
CA PRO A 64 -4.11 -10.16 19.79
C PRO A 64 -3.44 -8.77 19.75
N ILE A 65 -2.18 -8.75 19.35
CA ILE A 65 -1.39 -7.52 19.24
C ILE A 65 -1.80 -6.77 17.96
N LEU A 66 -1.93 -7.50 16.86
CA LEU A 66 -2.42 -7.05 15.56
C LEU A 66 -3.63 -7.92 15.19
N CYS A 67 -4.81 -7.32 15.05
CA CYS A 67 -6.00 -8.05 14.63
C CYS A 67 -6.98 -7.14 13.90
N GLY A 68 -7.43 -7.55 12.72
CA GLY A 68 -8.38 -6.77 11.95
C GLY A 68 -8.54 -7.24 10.50
N GLU A 69 -9.36 -6.48 9.78
CA GLU A 69 -9.43 -6.55 8.31
C GLU A 69 -8.21 -5.82 7.73
N LEU A 70 -7.49 -6.48 6.82
CA LEU A 70 -6.33 -5.92 6.14
C LEU A 70 -6.77 -4.73 5.26
N PHE A 71 -5.84 -3.81 4.98
CA PHE A 71 -6.12 -2.67 4.12
C PHE A 71 -6.59 -3.09 2.72
N ALA A 72 -5.89 -4.06 2.11
CA ALA A 72 -6.26 -4.74 0.87
C ALA A 72 -5.95 -6.25 0.97
N THR A 73 -6.19 -7.02 -0.09
CA THR A 73 -5.97 -8.46 -0.07
C THR A 73 -4.49 -8.85 -0.18
N VAL A 74 -4.16 -9.99 0.41
CA VAL A 74 -2.83 -10.60 0.39
C VAL A 74 -2.91 -12.03 -0.14
N ASN A 75 -1.82 -12.49 -0.74
CA ASN A 75 -1.63 -13.91 -1.02
C ASN A 75 -1.26 -14.61 0.29
N ALA A 76 -2.24 -15.21 0.96
CA ALA A 76 -2.04 -15.89 2.24
C ALA A 76 -1.07 -17.08 2.16
N ASP A 77 -0.96 -17.75 1.00
CA ASP A 77 -0.05 -18.89 0.80
C ASP A 77 1.41 -18.45 0.65
N GLU A 78 1.65 -17.24 0.16
CA GLU A 78 2.99 -16.61 0.05
C GLU A 78 3.34 -15.73 1.25
N SER A 79 2.38 -15.53 2.15
CA SER A 79 2.57 -14.80 3.41
C SER A 79 3.02 -15.75 4.52
N PHE A 80 3.92 -15.28 5.38
CA PHE A 80 4.46 -16.12 6.45
C PHE A 80 4.89 -15.28 7.65
N TRP A 81 5.24 -15.95 8.74
CA TRP A 81 5.80 -15.29 9.91
C TRP A 81 6.98 -16.09 10.47
N GLN A 82 7.88 -15.37 11.13
CA GLN A 82 9.03 -15.93 11.80
C GLN A 82 9.35 -15.20 13.10
N LEU A 83 10.21 -15.80 13.92
CA LEU A 83 10.72 -15.20 15.13
C LEU A 83 12.19 -14.89 14.93
N ASP A 84 12.55 -13.62 15.04
CA ASP A 84 13.93 -13.19 15.19
C ASP A 84 14.31 -13.24 16.68
N ARG A 85 15.27 -14.10 17.01
CA ARG A 85 15.75 -14.29 18.38
C ARG A 85 16.75 -13.22 18.81
N ASP A 86 17.50 -12.67 17.86
CA ASP A 86 18.54 -11.68 18.14
C ASP A 86 17.89 -10.33 18.41
N GLU A 87 16.84 -9.98 17.66
CA GLU A 87 16.07 -8.75 17.86
C GLU A 87 14.91 -8.89 18.84
N SER A 88 14.57 -10.12 19.25
CA SER A 88 13.38 -10.45 20.05
C SER A 88 12.09 -9.93 19.41
N THR A 89 11.94 -10.19 18.12
CA THR A 89 10.86 -9.67 17.27
C THR A 89 10.11 -10.83 16.62
N LEU A 90 8.78 -10.72 16.53
CA LEU A 90 7.99 -11.50 15.58
C LEU A 90 7.88 -10.70 14.29
N GLU A 91 8.38 -11.28 13.21
CA GLU A 91 8.28 -10.71 11.88
C GLU A 91 7.15 -11.40 11.11
N LEU A 92 6.24 -10.60 10.57
CA LEU A 92 5.14 -11.05 9.72
C LEU A 92 5.37 -10.46 8.32
N TYR A 93 5.52 -11.35 7.35
CA TYR A 93 5.59 -11.02 5.93
C TYR A 93 4.22 -11.23 5.29
N LEU A 94 3.72 -10.20 4.61
CA LEU A 94 2.46 -10.22 3.87
C LEU A 94 2.71 -9.92 2.40
N GLU A 95 2.50 -10.90 1.53
CA GLU A 95 2.59 -10.72 0.08
C GLU A 95 1.31 -10.04 -0.42
N LYS A 96 1.41 -8.84 -0.99
CA LYS A 96 0.25 -8.15 -1.54
C LYS A 96 -0.21 -8.86 -2.81
N GLU A 97 -1.53 -9.02 -2.94
CA GLU A 97 -2.10 -9.48 -4.21
C GLU A 97 -2.01 -8.35 -5.26
N ASN A 98 -2.32 -7.12 -4.85
CA ASN A 98 -2.17 -5.93 -5.68
C ASN A 98 -0.78 -5.31 -5.53
N LYS A 99 0.14 -5.64 -6.45
CA LYS A 99 1.53 -5.13 -6.48
C LYS A 99 1.67 -3.70 -7.01
N MET A 100 0.60 -2.92 -6.95
CA MET A 100 0.51 -1.57 -7.49
C MET A 100 -0.02 -0.56 -6.47
N GLU A 101 -0.10 -0.93 -5.20
CA GLU A 101 -0.76 -0.13 -4.18
C GLU A 101 0.10 0.04 -2.92
N TRP A 102 0.31 1.31 -2.57
CA TRP A 102 0.86 1.69 -1.28
C TRP A 102 -0.24 1.62 -0.23
N TRP A 103 0.00 0.80 0.79
CA TRP A 103 -0.93 0.66 1.90
C TRP A 103 -0.77 1.85 2.82
N LYS A 104 -1.88 2.39 3.33
CA LYS A 104 -1.85 3.48 4.31
C LYS A 104 -1.83 2.98 5.75
N SER A 105 -2.22 1.73 5.98
CA SER A 105 -2.13 1.02 7.27
C SER A 105 -2.06 -0.49 7.00
N VAL A 106 -1.70 -1.29 8.01
CA VAL A 106 -1.74 -2.77 7.89
C VAL A 106 -3.18 -3.27 7.95
N VAL A 107 -3.93 -2.83 8.95
CA VAL A 107 -5.35 -3.12 9.14
C VAL A 107 -6.18 -1.85 9.05
N LYS A 108 -7.44 -1.98 8.62
CA LYS A 108 -8.39 -0.87 8.52
C LYS A 108 -8.72 -0.32 9.91
N GLY A 109 -8.83 1.00 10.01
CA GLY A 109 -9.18 1.71 11.26
C GLY A 109 -7.99 2.03 12.17
N GLU A 110 -6.79 1.55 11.84
CA GLU A 110 -5.55 1.95 12.52
C GLU A 110 -4.96 3.25 11.97
N PRO A 111 -4.00 3.89 12.68
CA PRO A 111 -3.35 5.11 12.22
C PRO A 111 -2.78 4.97 10.80
N GLU A 112 -3.09 5.95 9.95
CA GLU A 112 -2.72 5.92 8.54
C GLU A 112 -1.47 6.77 8.28
N ILE A 113 -0.58 6.27 7.43
CA ILE A 113 0.53 7.04 6.87
C ILE A 113 0.07 7.88 5.67
N ASP A 114 0.79 8.96 5.41
CA ASP A 114 0.65 9.76 4.22
C ASP A 114 1.40 9.11 3.06
N THR A 115 0.70 8.27 2.30
CA THR A 115 1.26 7.56 1.14
C THR A 115 1.77 8.48 0.04
N THR A 116 1.45 9.79 0.07
CA THR A 116 2.01 10.77 -0.89
C THR A 116 3.48 11.10 -0.61
N LYS A 117 3.98 10.75 0.57
CA LYS A 117 5.37 10.95 1.02
C LYS A 117 6.21 9.67 0.95
N VAL A 118 5.66 8.58 0.43
CA VAL A 118 6.38 7.34 0.22
C VAL A 118 7.38 7.52 -0.92
N GLU A 119 8.61 7.05 -0.70
CA GLU A 119 9.69 7.08 -1.68
C GLU A 119 9.89 5.68 -2.29
N PRO A 120 9.57 5.47 -3.57
CA PRO A 120 9.74 4.15 -4.18
C PRO A 120 11.20 3.69 -4.15
N GLU A 121 11.41 2.39 -3.91
CA GLU A 121 12.76 1.80 -3.77
C GLU A 121 13.66 2.06 -4.98
N ASN A 122 13.06 2.32 -6.15
CA ASN A 122 13.76 2.65 -7.38
C ASN A 122 14.22 4.11 -7.45
N SER A 123 14.86 4.63 -6.39
CA SER A 123 15.68 5.84 -6.47
C SER A 123 16.88 5.69 -7.43
N LYS A 124 17.05 4.52 -8.06
CA LYS A 124 17.85 4.27 -9.26
C LYS A 124 16.97 3.78 -10.42
N LEU A 125 16.25 4.70 -11.07
CA LEU A 125 15.55 4.48 -12.35
C LEU A 125 16.44 3.90 -13.48
N SER A 126 17.76 3.82 -13.27
CA SER A 126 18.74 3.24 -14.20
C SER A 126 18.75 1.70 -14.21
N ASP A 127 18.29 1.05 -13.15
CA ASP A 127 18.53 -0.38 -12.93
C ASP A 127 17.30 -1.25 -13.31
N LEU A 128 16.21 -0.63 -13.75
CA LEU A 128 15.00 -1.31 -14.22
C LEU A 128 15.00 -1.50 -15.74
N ASP A 129 14.40 -2.60 -16.19
CA ASP A 129 14.06 -2.78 -17.60
C ASP A 129 12.94 -1.80 -18.02
N GLY A 130 12.89 -1.46 -19.31
CA GLY A 130 12.11 -0.32 -19.81
C GLY A 130 10.61 -0.41 -19.55
N GLU A 131 10.06 -1.62 -19.48
CA GLU A 131 8.63 -1.85 -19.23
C GLU A 131 8.27 -1.57 -17.76
N THR A 132 9.02 -2.14 -16.81
CA THR A 132 8.84 -1.92 -15.36
C THR A 132 9.06 -0.46 -14.99
N ARG A 133 10.04 0.21 -15.60
CA ARG A 133 10.28 1.64 -15.40
C ARG A 133 9.09 2.50 -15.80
N GLY A 134 8.51 2.24 -16.98
CA GLY A 134 7.36 3.00 -17.48
C GLY A 134 6.13 2.85 -16.57
N MET A 135 5.94 1.66 -16.00
CA MET A 135 4.85 1.39 -15.07
C MET A 135 5.01 2.15 -13.74
N VAL A 136 6.23 2.19 -13.18
CA VAL A 136 6.54 2.94 -11.95
C VAL A 136 6.42 4.45 -12.17
N GLU A 137 6.93 4.97 -13.30
CA GLU A 137 6.80 6.39 -13.64
C GLU A 137 5.32 6.79 -13.81
N LYS A 138 4.51 5.97 -14.50
CA LYS A 138 3.07 6.17 -14.63
C LYS A 138 2.39 6.21 -13.25
N MET A 139 2.75 5.29 -12.37
CA MET A 139 2.15 5.21 -11.04
C MET A 139 2.50 6.41 -10.16
N MET A 140 3.77 6.83 -10.13
CA MET A 140 4.19 8.04 -9.40
C MET A 140 3.45 9.28 -9.93
N PHE A 141 3.28 9.38 -11.24
CA PHE A 141 2.53 10.47 -11.86
C PHE A 141 1.04 10.41 -11.46
N ASP A 142 0.40 9.25 -11.59
CA ASP A 142 -1.03 9.07 -11.28
C ASP A 142 -1.32 9.38 -9.80
N GLN A 143 -0.43 8.98 -8.89
CA GLN A 143 -0.56 9.25 -7.46
C GLN A 143 -0.46 10.75 -7.16
N ARG A 144 0.49 11.47 -7.78
CA ARG A 144 0.62 12.93 -7.65
C ARG A 144 -0.57 13.69 -8.23
N GLN A 145 -1.06 13.24 -9.39
CA GLN A 145 -2.21 13.83 -10.05
C GLN A 145 -3.47 13.66 -9.19
N LYS A 146 -3.78 12.43 -8.73
CA LYS A 146 -4.92 12.17 -7.84
C LYS A 146 -4.86 12.99 -6.55
N ALA A 147 -3.69 13.09 -5.92
CA ALA A 147 -3.51 13.90 -4.70
C ALA A 147 -3.76 15.40 -4.94
N SER A 148 -3.53 15.87 -6.17
CA SER A 148 -3.73 17.26 -6.57
C SER A 148 -5.11 17.51 -7.21
N GLY A 149 -5.98 16.49 -7.28
CA GLY A 149 -7.26 16.57 -8.00
C GLY A 149 -7.13 16.73 -9.52
N LEU A 150 -5.97 16.35 -10.07
CA LEU A 150 -5.64 16.40 -11.49
C LEU A 150 -5.87 15.02 -12.15
N PRO A 151 -6.12 14.98 -13.47
CA PRO A 151 -6.39 13.73 -14.18
C PRO A 151 -5.16 12.81 -14.23
N THR A 152 -5.40 11.51 -14.06
CA THR A 152 -4.40 10.44 -14.18
C THR A 152 -3.90 10.26 -15.61
N SER A 153 -2.83 9.48 -15.80
CA SER A 153 -2.30 9.12 -17.12
C SER A 153 -3.35 8.49 -18.02
N ASP A 154 -4.23 7.65 -17.48
CA ASP A 154 -5.28 6.98 -18.28
C ASP A 154 -6.37 7.97 -18.69
N GLU A 155 -6.74 8.90 -17.80
CA GLU A 155 -7.70 9.97 -18.10
C GLU A 155 -7.13 10.94 -19.14
N LEU A 156 -5.86 11.34 -18.99
CA LEU A 156 -5.16 12.17 -19.96
C LEU A 156 -5.03 11.50 -21.32
N GLN A 157 -4.71 10.20 -21.37
CA GLN A 157 -4.69 9.45 -22.63
C GLN A 157 -6.07 9.41 -23.27
N LYS A 158 -7.13 9.18 -22.48
CA LYS A 158 -8.51 9.17 -22.97
C LYS A 158 -8.91 10.55 -23.51
N GLU A 159 -8.57 11.63 -22.83
CA GLU A 159 -8.78 13.01 -23.29
C GLU A 159 -8.04 13.29 -24.59
N GLN A 160 -6.75 12.94 -24.68
CA GLN A 160 -5.95 13.15 -25.90
C GLN A 160 -6.48 12.35 -27.10
N MET A 161 -6.88 11.09 -26.87
CA MET A 161 -7.46 10.25 -27.93
C MET A 161 -8.78 10.85 -28.41
N PHE A 162 -9.58 11.38 -27.49
CA PHE A 162 -10.83 12.06 -27.80
C PHE A 162 -10.62 13.39 -28.54
N GLU A 163 -9.62 14.20 -28.17
CA GLU A 163 -9.26 15.42 -28.91
C GLU A 163 -8.78 15.11 -30.34
N LYS A 164 -7.95 14.06 -30.50
CA LYS A 164 -7.55 13.59 -31.83
C LYS A 164 -8.76 13.14 -32.64
N PHE A 165 -9.70 12.42 -32.03
CA PHE A 165 -10.92 11.99 -32.70
C PHE A 165 -11.79 13.18 -33.15
N LYS A 166 -11.96 14.19 -32.29
CA LYS A 166 -12.67 15.44 -32.64
C LYS A 166 -12.04 16.19 -33.81
N SER A 167 -10.72 16.29 -33.83
CA SER A 167 -10.01 17.01 -34.90
C SER A 167 -10.02 16.27 -36.24
N GLN A 168 -10.10 14.93 -36.23
CA GLN A 168 -10.22 14.11 -37.43
C GLN A 168 -11.66 14.02 -37.97
N HIS A 169 -12.66 14.30 -37.12
CA HIS A 169 -14.07 14.28 -37.48
C HIS A 169 -14.77 15.60 -37.09
N PRO A 170 -14.40 16.72 -37.72
CA PRO A 170 -14.96 18.04 -37.42
C PRO A 170 -16.45 18.15 -37.77
N GLU A 171 -16.99 17.22 -38.58
CA GLU A 171 -18.42 17.12 -38.87
C GLU A 171 -19.28 16.48 -37.76
N MET A 172 -18.66 15.83 -36.76
CA MET A 172 -19.40 15.26 -35.62
C MET A 172 -19.61 16.31 -34.51
N ASP A 173 -20.86 16.46 -34.06
CA ASP A 173 -21.23 17.34 -32.94
C ASP A 173 -21.12 16.58 -31.61
N PHE A 174 -20.17 17.01 -30.77
CA PHE A 174 -19.90 16.42 -29.45
C PHE A 174 -20.50 17.22 -28.29
N SER A 175 -21.35 18.22 -28.57
CA SER A 175 -21.95 19.10 -27.55
C SER A 175 -22.86 18.39 -26.55
N ASN A 176 -23.39 17.21 -26.90
CA ASN A 176 -24.31 16.42 -26.06
C ASN A 176 -23.69 15.15 -25.43
N VAL A 177 -22.37 14.98 -25.51
CA VAL A 177 -21.70 13.81 -24.91
C VAL A 177 -21.61 14.00 -23.39
N LYS A 178 -22.23 13.08 -22.63
CA LYS A 178 -22.07 13.01 -21.18
C LYS A 178 -20.86 12.14 -20.85
N PHE A 179 -19.89 12.72 -20.16
CA PHE A 179 -18.76 12.00 -19.58
C PHE A 179 -19.21 11.47 -18.22
N SER A 180 -19.30 10.15 -18.09
CA SER A 180 -19.46 9.42 -16.82
C SER A 180 -18.20 8.63 -16.53
#